data_AF-A0A832GDY5-F1
#
_entry.id   AF-A0A832GDY5-F1
#
_cell.length_a   1.000
_cell.length_b   1.000
_cell.length_c   1.000
_cell.angle_alpha   90.00
_cell.angle_beta   90.00
_cell.angle_gamma   90.00
#
_symmetry.space_group_name_H-M   'P 1'
#
loop_
_entity.id
_entity.type
_entity.pdbx_description
1 polymer ?
#
loop_
_entity_poly.entity_id
_entity_poly.type
_entity_poly.pdbx_seq_one_letter_code
_entity_poly.pdbx_strand_id
1 'polypeptide(L)'
;MSFGVFTGLHGAGVGRMREERGQIAGDWTCDEACDLRGIVAGTVTVVAGGKLYVRGAILGDLNLADGGRVHIYGNVQGTVRVAEGAKLIHSGVVGQDLINEGGRVFIDASGRVMGRIRTLAGQTRTHKDP
;
A
#
# COMPACT_ATOMS: atom_id res chain seq x y z
N MET A 1 0.20 -29.21 -25.60
CA MET A 1 1.34 -28.28 -25.52
C MET A 1 1.02 -27.08 -26.40
N SER A 2 0.81 -25.90 -25.81
CA SER A 2 0.73 -24.64 -26.54
C SER A 2 1.42 -23.60 -25.67
N PHE A 3 2.56 -23.13 -26.16
CA PHE A 3 3.35 -22.05 -25.58
C PHE A 3 2.69 -20.72 -25.94
N GLY A 4 2.22 -19.99 -24.94
CA GLY A 4 1.90 -18.56 -25.07
C GLY A 4 3.06 -17.75 -24.53
N VAL A 5 3.96 -17.30 -25.41
CA VAL A 5 5.04 -16.38 -25.06
C VAL A 5 4.44 -14.97 -24.98
N PHE A 6 4.26 -14.44 -23.77
CA PHE A 6 3.97 -13.02 -23.55
C PHE A 6 5.29 -12.25 -23.48
N THR A 7 5.79 -11.80 -24.62
CA THR A 7 6.82 -10.75 -24.67
C THR A 7 6.15 -9.38 -24.61
N GLY A 8 6.05 -8.83 -23.40
CA GLY A 8 5.71 -7.42 -23.18
C GLY A 8 6.98 -6.60 -22.93
N LEU A 9 7.71 -6.25 -23.99
CA LEU A 9 8.63 -5.11 -23.96
C LEU A 9 7.80 -3.84 -24.18
N HIS A 10 7.65 -2.99 -23.16
CA HIS A 10 7.13 -1.63 -23.36
C HIS A 10 7.95 -0.61 -22.56
N GLY A 11 8.83 0.07 -23.29
CA GLY A 11 8.96 1.53 -23.31
C GLY A 11 9.30 2.26 -22.01
N ALA A 12 10.56 2.68 -21.90
CA ALA A 12 10.96 3.83 -21.09
C ALA A 12 10.38 5.14 -21.68
N GLY A 13 9.08 5.35 -21.51
CA GLY A 13 8.43 6.66 -21.65
C GLY A 13 8.35 7.32 -20.28
N VAL A 14 8.32 8.65 -20.21
CA VAL A 14 8.13 9.41 -18.96
C VAL A 14 6.90 8.84 -18.23
N GLY A 15 7.18 8.12 -17.13
CA GLY A 15 6.44 6.91 -16.74
C GLY A 15 5.02 7.15 -16.25
N ARG A 16 4.03 6.77 -17.07
CA ARG A 16 2.64 6.74 -16.65
C ARG A 16 2.46 5.54 -15.72
N MET A 17 2.21 5.82 -14.44
CA MET A 17 1.89 4.82 -13.44
C MET A 17 0.71 3.95 -13.89
N ARG A 18 0.77 2.63 -13.68
CA ARG A 18 -0.37 1.73 -13.94
C ARG A 18 -1.56 2.20 -13.10
N GLU A 19 -2.77 2.16 -13.65
CA GLU A 19 -3.97 2.57 -12.94
C GLU A 19 -4.96 1.42 -12.85
N GLU A 20 -5.38 1.09 -11.63
CA GLU A 20 -6.34 0.03 -11.37
C GLU A 20 -7.68 0.61 -10.91
N ARG A 21 -8.65 0.62 -11.83
CA ARG A 21 -9.98 1.21 -11.62
C ARG A 21 -11.05 0.17 -11.27
N GLY A 22 -10.80 -1.09 -11.59
CA GLY A 22 -11.77 -2.18 -11.46
C GLY A 22 -11.79 -2.82 -10.06
N GLN A 23 -12.43 -3.98 -9.99
CA GLN A 23 -12.37 -4.83 -8.81
C GLN A 23 -11.34 -5.94 -9.03
N ILE A 24 -10.42 -6.10 -8.08
CA ILE A 24 -9.52 -7.24 -7.99
C ILE A 24 -10.09 -8.17 -6.93
N ALA A 25 -10.42 -9.40 -7.31
CA ALA A 25 -10.93 -10.41 -6.39
C ALA A 25 -9.77 -11.20 -5.76
N GLY A 26 -9.82 -11.36 -4.44
CA GLY A 26 -8.78 -12.05 -3.68
C GLY A 26 -7.55 -11.19 -3.42
N ASP A 27 -6.49 -11.85 -2.97
CA ASP A 27 -5.25 -11.20 -2.58
C ASP A 27 -4.46 -10.70 -3.78
N TRP A 28 -3.75 -9.58 -3.62
CA TRP A 28 -2.97 -8.97 -4.69
C TRP A 28 -1.58 -8.55 -4.22
N THR A 29 -0.56 -8.90 -5.00
CA THR A 29 0.81 -8.43 -4.78
C THR A 29 1.14 -7.31 -5.76
N CYS A 30 1.59 -6.17 -5.24
CA CYS A 30 2.03 -5.01 -6.02
C CYS A 30 3.56 -4.92 -5.98
N ASP A 31 4.21 -5.22 -7.09
CA ASP A 31 5.65 -5.21 -7.32
C ASP A 31 6.10 -4.08 -8.26
N GLU A 32 5.15 -3.29 -8.76
CA GLU A 32 5.39 -2.12 -9.61
C GLU A 32 4.66 -0.86 -9.12
N ALA A 33 4.77 0.23 -9.87
CA ALA A 33 4.07 1.48 -9.57
C ALA A 33 2.60 1.43 -10.00
N CYS A 34 1.66 1.48 -9.05
CA CYS A 34 0.21 1.41 -9.31
C CYS A 34 -0.62 2.47 -8.55
N ASP A 35 -1.52 3.17 -9.25
CA ASP A 35 -2.59 4.02 -8.67
C ASP A 35 -3.89 3.21 -8.60
N LEU A 36 -4.22 2.70 -7.41
CA LEU A 36 -5.44 1.95 -7.15
C LEU A 36 -6.60 2.92 -6.92
N ARG A 37 -7.48 3.06 -7.91
CA ARG A 37 -8.75 3.81 -7.82
C ARG A 37 -9.98 2.93 -7.61
N GLY A 38 -9.83 1.63 -7.85
CA GLY A 38 -10.86 0.62 -7.67
C GLY A 38 -10.87 -0.03 -6.29
N ILE A 39 -11.25 -1.30 -6.26
CA ILE A 39 -11.42 -2.08 -5.02
C ILE A 39 -10.58 -3.35 -5.09
N VAL A 40 -9.87 -3.68 -4.01
CA VAL A 40 -9.30 -5.02 -3.80
C VAL A 40 -10.10 -5.73 -2.72
N ALA A 41 -10.73 -6.85 -3.09
CA ALA A 41 -11.51 -7.69 -2.19
C ALA A 41 -10.63 -8.80 -1.59
N GLY A 42 -9.59 -8.39 -0.87
CA GLY A 42 -8.59 -9.27 -0.26
C GLY A 42 -7.44 -8.49 0.35
N THR A 43 -6.39 -9.21 0.72
CA THR A 43 -5.16 -8.65 1.28
C THR A 43 -4.26 -8.13 0.18
N VAL A 44 -3.73 -6.92 0.35
CA VAL A 44 -2.72 -6.37 -0.55
C VAL A 44 -1.35 -6.48 0.08
N THR A 45 -0.39 -7.03 -0.65
CA THR A 45 1.02 -7.03 -0.26
C THR A 45 1.83 -6.17 -1.23
N VAL A 46 2.53 -5.17 -0.71
CA VAL A 46 3.41 -4.29 -1.51
C VAL A 46 4.85 -4.65 -1.19
N VAL A 47 5.58 -5.11 -2.21
CA VAL A 47 6.95 -5.61 -2.08
C VAL A 47 7.97 -4.62 -2.63
N ALA A 48 9.26 -4.94 -2.58
CA ALA A 48 10.32 -4.16 -3.21
C ALA A 48 10.02 -3.91 -4.69
N GLY A 49 10.25 -2.67 -5.16
CA GLY A 49 9.83 -2.21 -6.49
C GLY A 49 8.38 -1.69 -6.54
N GLY A 50 7.53 -2.18 -5.64
CA GLY A 50 6.15 -1.75 -5.48
C GLY A 50 6.03 -0.31 -4.96
N LYS A 51 5.25 0.49 -5.69
CA LYS A 51 4.85 1.84 -5.28
C LYS A 51 3.35 2.00 -5.48
N LEU A 52 2.58 1.89 -4.40
CA LEU A 52 1.12 1.91 -4.45
C LEU A 52 0.56 3.24 -3.94
N TYR A 53 -0.31 3.88 -4.72
CA TYR A 53 -1.23 4.89 -4.21
C TYR A 53 -2.60 4.26 -4.04
N VAL A 54 -3.14 4.26 -2.82
CA VAL A 54 -4.49 3.74 -2.55
C VAL A 54 -5.44 4.92 -2.55
N ARG A 55 -6.17 5.14 -3.64
CA ARG A 55 -7.25 6.14 -3.74
C ARG A 55 -8.64 5.52 -3.60
N GLY A 56 -8.77 4.25 -3.94
CA GLY A 56 -9.98 3.47 -3.75
C GLY A 56 -10.01 2.76 -2.39
N ALA A 57 -10.35 1.48 -2.39
CA ALA A 57 -10.51 0.70 -1.16
C ALA A 57 -9.80 -0.67 -1.21
N ILE A 58 -9.21 -1.05 -0.09
CA ILE A 58 -8.76 -2.41 0.20
C ILE A 58 -9.67 -2.95 1.29
N LEU A 59 -10.43 -4.01 0.98
CA LEU A 59 -11.41 -4.60 1.92
C LEU A 59 -10.78 -5.63 2.88
N GLY A 60 -9.49 -5.91 2.72
CA GLY A 60 -8.69 -6.73 3.63
C GLY A 60 -7.55 -5.94 4.28
N ASP A 61 -6.48 -6.67 4.59
CA ASP A 61 -5.27 -6.12 5.19
C ASP A 61 -4.34 -5.50 4.11
N LEU A 62 -3.44 -4.63 4.56
CA LEU A 62 -2.37 -4.09 3.74
C LEU A 62 -1.03 -4.38 4.39
N ASN A 63 -0.23 -5.21 3.73
CA ASN A 63 1.12 -5.58 4.17
C ASN A 63 2.15 -4.85 3.31
N LEU A 64 2.99 -4.04 3.92
CA LEU A 64 4.19 -3.50 3.29
C LEU A 64 5.36 -4.39 3.68
N ALA A 65 5.82 -5.21 2.73
CA ALA A 65 7.06 -5.96 2.88
C ALA A 65 8.28 -5.03 2.66
N ASP A 66 9.48 -5.57 2.88
CA ASP A 66 10.72 -4.82 2.70
C ASP A 66 10.80 -4.13 1.33
N GLY A 67 11.25 -2.87 1.35
CA GLY A 67 11.32 -2.00 0.17
C GLY A 67 9.98 -1.48 -0.36
N GLY A 68 8.84 -1.97 0.12
CA GLY A 68 7.50 -1.56 -0.30
C GLY A 68 7.17 -0.11 0.06
N ARG A 69 6.52 0.61 -0.87
CA ARG A 69 6.16 2.03 -0.68
C ARG A 69 4.69 2.26 -0.93
N VAL A 70 3.98 2.80 0.07
CA VAL A 70 2.54 3.05 -0.05
C VAL A 70 2.19 4.45 0.43
N HIS A 71 1.24 5.07 -0.27
CA HIS A 71 0.51 6.23 0.23
C HIS A 71 -0.99 5.93 0.20
N ILE A 72 -1.61 5.93 1.38
CA ILE A 72 -3.05 5.73 1.55
C ILE A 72 -3.76 7.09 1.51
N TYR A 73 -4.59 7.31 0.49
CA TYR A 73 -5.54 8.42 0.41
C TYR A 73 -6.98 7.95 0.68
N GLY A 74 -7.30 6.73 0.27
CA GLY A 74 -8.61 6.09 0.43
C GLY A 74 -8.70 5.26 1.70
N ASN A 75 -9.28 4.06 1.58
CA ASN A 75 -9.62 3.23 2.73
C ASN A 75 -8.89 1.88 2.70
N VAL A 76 -8.36 1.48 3.86
CA VAL A 76 -7.98 0.10 4.15
C VAL A 76 -8.87 -0.38 5.29
N GLN A 77 -9.71 -1.38 5.04
CA GLN A 77 -10.65 -1.86 6.04
C GLN A 77 -9.98 -2.63 7.17
N GLY A 78 -8.94 -3.40 6.83
CA GLY A 78 -8.19 -4.24 7.75
C GLY A 78 -7.04 -3.54 8.47
N THR A 79 -6.08 -4.36 8.90
CA THR A 79 -4.85 -3.96 9.58
C THR A 79 -3.79 -3.56 8.55
N VAL A 80 -3.03 -2.51 8.84
CA VAL A 80 -1.84 -2.15 8.07
C VAL A 80 -0.60 -2.60 8.82
N ARG A 81 0.25 -3.40 8.17
CA ARG A 81 1.56 -3.83 8.71
C ARG A 81 2.67 -3.26 7.87
N VAL A 82 3.69 -2.69 8.54
CA VAL A 82 4.81 -2.04 7.87
C VAL A 82 6.11 -2.67 8.35
N ALA A 83 6.69 -3.53 7.51
CA ALA A 83 7.95 -4.19 7.78
C ALA A 83 9.14 -3.21 7.74
N GLU A 84 10.31 -3.70 8.15
CA GLU A 84 11.58 -3.00 7.98
C GLU A 84 11.81 -2.58 6.51
N GLY A 85 12.49 -1.44 6.31
CA GLY A 85 12.82 -0.90 4.99
C GLY A 85 11.64 -0.31 4.20
N ALA A 86 10.40 -0.64 4.58
CA ALA A 86 9.20 -0.11 3.96
C ALA A 86 8.93 1.36 4.31
N LYS A 87 8.12 2.02 3.48
CA LYS A 87 7.65 3.39 3.70
C LYS A 87 6.14 3.50 3.52
N LEU A 88 5.46 4.02 4.55
CA LEU A 88 4.04 4.33 4.53
C LEU A 88 3.82 5.84 4.74
N ILE A 89 2.99 6.43 3.89
CA ILE A 89 2.34 7.72 4.14
C ILE A 89 0.85 7.47 4.27
N HIS A 90 0.25 7.87 5.39
CA HIS A 90 -1.16 7.62 5.68
C HIS A 90 -1.93 8.94 5.76
N SER A 91 -2.77 9.21 4.76
CA SER A 91 -3.65 10.40 4.70
C SER A 91 -5.14 10.03 4.62
N GLY A 92 -5.49 8.73 4.58
CA GLY A 92 -6.85 8.22 4.42
C GLY A 92 -7.40 7.59 5.70
N VAL A 93 -8.10 6.44 5.59
CA VAL A 93 -8.64 5.70 6.74
C VAL A 93 -8.08 4.29 6.80
N VAL A 94 -7.62 3.89 7.99
CA VAL A 94 -7.32 2.50 8.36
C VAL A 94 -8.38 2.04 9.36
N GLY A 95 -9.10 0.98 9.02
CA GLY A 95 -10.26 0.49 9.75
C GLY A 95 -9.91 -0.31 11.01
N GLN A 96 -8.70 -0.88 11.09
CA GLN A 96 -8.22 -1.59 12.28
C GLN A 96 -6.91 -0.96 12.78
N ASP A 97 -5.92 -1.77 13.14
CA ASP A 97 -4.64 -1.33 13.69
C ASP A 97 -3.67 -0.90 12.58
N LEU A 98 -2.77 0.03 12.92
CA LEU A 98 -1.58 0.34 12.12
C LEU A 98 -0.36 -0.10 12.95
N ILE A 99 0.33 -1.13 12.48
CA ILE A 99 1.46 -1.76 13.15
C ILE A 99 2.73 -1.48 12.35
N ASN A 100 3.65 -0.72 12.96
CA ASN A 100 4.97 -0.48 12.41
C ASN A 100 5.98 -1.45 13.05
N GLU A 101 6.46 -2.39 12.25
CA GLU A 101 7.38 -3.47 12.64
C GLU A 101 8.85 -3.14 12.28
N GLY A 102 9.13 -1.93 11.79
CA GLY A 102 10.51 -1.52 11.45
C GLY A 102 10.63 -0.45 10.37
N GLY A 103 9.54 -0.09 9.70
CA GLY A 103 9.54 0.85 8.59
C GLY A 103 9.47 2.32 8.99
N ARG A 104 9.31 3.17 7.97
CA ARG A 104 9.08 4.62 8.11
C ARG A 104 7.61 4.93 7.84
N VAL A 105 6.89 5.27 8.90
CA VAL A 105 5.47 5.63 8.86
C VAL A 105 5.33 7.12 9.12
N PHE A 106 4.62 7.80 8.23
CA PHE A 106 4.15 9.16 8.44
C PHE A 106 2.63 9.18 8.37
N ILE A 107 1.98 9.63 9.45
CA ILE A 107 0.54 9.80 9.52
C ILE A 107 0.25 11.29 9.36
N ASP A 108 -0.37 11.63 8.24
CA ASP A 108 -0.79 12.97 7.88
C ASP A 108 -1.91 13.48 8.80
N ALA A 109 -2.16 14.78 8.84
CA ALA A 109 -3.22 15.41 9.64
C ALA A 109 -4.61 14.86 9.32
N SER A 110 -4.85 14.46 8.07
CA SER A 110 -6.12 13.86 7.65
C SER A 110 -6.20 12.35 7.92
N GLY A 111 -5.07 11.70 8.18
CA GLY A 111 -5.00 10.25 8.40
C GLY A 111 -5.75 9.84 9.66
N ARG A 112 -6.63 8.85 9.53
CA ARG A 112 -7.38 8.29 10.66
C ARG A 112 -7.09 6.80 10.79
N VAL A 113 -6.80 6.36 12.00
CA VAL A 113 -6.68 4.94 12.35
C VAL A 113 -7.77 4.68 13.38
N MET A 114 -8.72 3.78 13.07
CA MET A 114 -9.86 3.50 13.95
C MET A 114 -9.47 2.59 15.11
N GLY A 115 -8.48 1.72 14.90
CA GLY A 115 -7.86 0.92 15.95
C GLY A 115 -6.70 1.65 16.63
N ARG A 116 -5.63 0.90 16.93
CA ARG A 116 -4.43 1.42 17.59
C ARG A 116 -3.29 1.61 16.62
N ILE A 117 -2.48 2.65 16.85
CA ILE A 117 -1.16 2.79 16.25
C ILE A 117 -0.16 2.12 17.18
N ARG A 118 0.60 1.14 16.69
CA ARG A 118 1.63 0.43 17.44
C ARG A 118 2.96 0.57 16.72
N THR A 119 3.95 1.14 17.40
CA THR A 119 5.32 1.22 16.89
C THR A 119 6.17 0.22 17.66
N LEU A 120 6.45 -0.93 17.03
CA LEU A 120 7.30 -1.98 17.62
C LEU A 120 8.77 -1.71 17.30
N ALA A 121 9.05 -1.20 16.10
CA ALA A 121 10.38 -0.74 15.67
C ALA A 121 10.23 0.34 14.58
N GLY A 122 11.36 0.92 14.15
CA GLY A 122 11.39 1.94 13.10
C GLY A 122 10.95 3.32 13.59
N GLN A 123 10.37 4.13 12.69
CA GLN A 123 9.91 5.48 13.00
C GLN A 123 8.45 5.65 12.59
N THR A 124 7.60 6.02 13.56
CA THR A 124 6.25 6.50 13.31
C THR A 124 6.18 7.95 13.71
N ARG A 125 5.85 8.82 12.77
CA ARG A 125 5.62 10.25 13.04
C ARG A 125 4.18 10.58 12.74
N THR A 126 3.56 11.34 13.63
CA THR A 126 2.23 11.92 13.37
C THR A 126 2.40 13.39 13.04
N HIS A 127 1.55 13.96 12.19
CA HIS A 127 1.58 15.40 11.89
C HIS A 127 1.47 16.28 13.16
N LYS A 128 0.96 15.74 14.27
CA LYS A 128 0.85 16.48 15.54
C LYS A 128 2.17 16.55 16.33
N ASP A 129 3.22 15.86 15.90
CA ASP A 129 4.53 15.93 16.55
C ASP A 129 5.36 17.07 15.93
N PRO A 130 5.84 18.05 16.75
CA PRO A 130 6.67 19.16 16.29
C PRO A 130 8.06 18.72 15.78
#